data_AF-A0A7W1MRE0-F1
#
_entry.id   AF-A0A7W1MRE0-F1
#
_cell.length_a   1.000
_cell.length_b   1.000
_cell.length_c   1.000
_cell.angle_alpha   90.00
_cell.angle_beta   90.00
_cell.angle_gamma   90.00
#
_symmetry.space_group_name_H-M   'P 1'
#
loop_
_entity.id
_entity.type
_entity.pdbx_description
1 polymer ?
#
loop_
_entity_poly.entity_id
_entity_poly.type
_entity_poly.pdbx_seq_one_letter_code
_entity_poly.pdbx_strand_id
1 'polypeptide(L)'
;MNLCGLTDSFATLHAAPNECRNCHTTSRIAHGLCLSCLLRAGADEEENVEAGEFAAALDAVSVADTHWRLGNYEILEEIGRGGMGVIYRARQRHSRRIVALKRVLGYHADSRGTLARFRREAEAAASLDHPNILPIYEVAESEEGVPYFSMKFAPGGSLQEVGPALHDDPREVVRLLAKVTRAVQYAHREGILHRDLKPGNILLDGRGEPLVSDFGLAKWLDTSSDLTRTLTIFGTPGYIAPEQARGPAASLKPSSDIYSLGAILFDLLAGRPPFLGEHALAVIIRRPRIPRQSYVR
;
A
#
# COMPACT_ATOMS: atom_id res chain seq x y z
N MET A 1 21.89 -37.64 -11.58
CA MET A 1 20.45 -37.98 -11.56
C MET A 1 19.77 -36.99 -10.65
N ASN A 2 18.69 -36.38 -11.14
CA ASN A 2 17.94 -35.32 -10.51
C ASN A 2 17.35 -35.73 -9.16
N LEU A 3 17.54 -34.91 -8.14
CA LEU A 3 16.54 -34.70 -7.09
C LEU A 3 15.86 -33.36 -7.37
N CYS A 4 14.88 -33.40 -8.29
CA CYS A 4 13.81 -32.42 -8.37
C CYS A 4 13.01 -32.48 -7.07
N GLY A 5 12.66 -31.34 -6.46
CA GLY A 5 11.58 -31.33 -5.46
C GLY A 5 11.58 -30.25 -4.39
N LEU A 6 12.62 -29.42 -4.26
CA LEU A 6 12.54 -28.23 -3.40
C LEU A 6 11.85 -27.09 -4.15
N THR A 7 10.56 -27.28 -4.43
CA THR A 7 9.67 -26.19 -4.84
C THR A 7 9.36 -25.35 -3.62
N ASP A 8 9.48 -24.03 -3.77
CA ASP A 8 9.07 -22.96 -2.86
C ASP A 8 7.78 -23.27 -2.07
N SER A 9 7.93 -23.87 -0.90
CA SER A 9 6.88 -23.91 0.10
C SER A 9 7.45 -23.30 1.37
N PHE A 10 7.36 -21.97 1.45
CA PHE A 10 7.29 -21.31 2.75
C PHE A 10 6.29 -22.12 3.58
N ALA A 11 6.79 -22.75 4.65
CA ALA A 11 6.07 -23.62 5.57
C ALA A 11 4.59 -23.25 5.61
N THR A 12 3.72 -24.14 5.15
CA THR A 12 2.28 -23.92 5.14
C THR A 12 1.86 -23.64 6.58
N LEU A 13 1.42 -22.42 6.87
CA LEU A 13 0.94 -22.03 8.18
C LEU A 13 -0.60 -22.15 8.21
N HIS A 14 -1.15 -22.78 9.25
CA HIS A 14 -2.58 -22.76 9.52
C HIS A 14 -3.01 -21.40 10.09
N ALA A 15 -4.17 -20.91 9.62
CA ALA A 15 -4.78 -19.67 10.10
C ALA A 15 -5.20 -19.76 11.58
N ALA A 16 -5.66 -20.93 12.03
CA ALA A 16 -5.93 -21.22 13.44
C ALA A 16 -4.74 -21.98 14.06
N PRO A 17 -4.31 -21.62 15.27
CA PRO A 17 -3.32 -22.40 15.99
C PRO A 17 -3.84 -23.81 16.32
N ASN A 18 -3.02 -24.82 16.07
CA ASN A 18 -3.28 -26.23 16.37
C ASN A 18 -2.27 -26.72 17.42
N GLU A 19 -2.63 -27.75 18.19
CA GLU A 19 -1.69 -28.37 19.13
C GLU A 19 -0.66 -29.24 18.40
N CYS A 20 0.60 -29.12 18.82
CA CYS A 20 1.66 -30.02 18.38
C CYS A 20 1.36 -31.44 18.84
N ARG A 21 1.38 -32.41 17.91
CA ARG A 21 1.15 -33.83 18.21
C ARG A 21 2.17 -34.44 19.19
N ASN A 22 3.35 -33.82 19.33
CA ASN A 22 4.47 -34.37 20.10
C ASN A 22 4.61 -33.72 21.49
N CYS A 23 4.62 -32.39 21.56
CA CYS A 23 4.83 -31.66 22.81
C CYS A 23 3.59 -30.90 23.31
N HIS A 24 2.47 -30.97 22.59
CA HIS A 24 1.21 -30.27 22.89
C HIS A 24 1.27 -28.74 22.91
N THR A 25 2.44 -28.13 22.63
CA THR A 25 2.55 -26.67 22.45
C THR A 25 1.75 -26.18 21.25
N THR A 26 1.20 -24.98 21.36
CA THR A 26 0.51 -24.29 20.29
C THR A 26 1.42 -24.04 19.08
N SER A 27 1.03 -24.52 17.90
CA SER A 27 1.77 -24.40 16.64
C SER A 27 0.86 -23.87 15.54
N ARG A 28 1.43 -23.17 14.57
CA ARG A 28 0.74 -22.82 13.31
C ARG A 28 1.29 -23.57 12.12
N ILE A 29 2.22 -24.50 12.27
CA ILE A 29 2.81 -25.22 11.15
C ILE A 29 1.90 -26.36 10.69
N ALA A 30 1.62 -26.45 9.39
CA ALA A 30 0.66 -27.39 8.81
C ALA A 30 1.09 -28.85 8.84
N HIS A 31 2.34 -29.13 9.22
CA HIS A 31 2.84 -30.48 9.42
C HIS A 31 2.40 -31.10 10.76
N GLY A 32 1.67 -30.34 11.61
CA GLY A 32 1.15 -30.81 12.90
C GLY A 32 2.22 -31.12 13.95
N LEU A 33 3.46 -30.68 13.71
CA LEU A 33 4.50 -30.52 14.71
C LEU A 33 4.72 -29.02 14.94
N CYS A 34 5.17 -28.63 16.13
CA CYS A 34 5.74 -27.30 16.32
C CYS A 34 7.12 -27.22 15.66
N LEU A 35 7.64 -26.00 15.46
CA LEU A 35 8.92 -25.78 14.80
C LEU A 35 10.04 -26.57 15.48
N SER A 36 10.08 -26.58 16.81
CA SER A 36 11.07 -27.31 17.59
C SER A 36 10.98 -28.83 17.40
N CYS A 37 9.78 -29.41 17.39
CA CYS A 37 9.62 -30.86 17.19
C CYS A 37 9.89 -31.28 15.74
N LEU A 38 9.57 -30.42 14.76
CA LEU A 38 9.87 -30.65 13.35
C LEU A 38 11.38 -30.63 13.10
N LEU A 39 12.07 -29.64 13.67
CA LEU A 39 13.53 -29.53 13.56
C LEU A 39 14.26 -30.69 14.26
N ARG A 40 13.75 -31.17 15.41
CA ARG A 40 14.29 -32.39 16.05
C ARG A 40 14.14 -33.61 15.15
N ALA A 41 12.94 -33.83 14.60
CA ALA A 41 12.68 -34.95 13.71
C ALA A 41 13.58 -34.92 12.45
N GLY A 42 13.95 -33.73 11.96
CA GLY A 42 14.89 -33.59 10.86
C GLY A 42 16.37 -33.71 11.26
N ALA A 43 16.71 -33.40 12.52
CA ALA A 43 18.07 -33.55 13.05
C ALA A 43 18.39 -35.02 13.41
N ASP A 44 17.37 -35.84 13.66
CA ASP A 44 17.55 -37.27 13.99
C ASP A 44 17.93 -38.14 12.75
N GLU A 45 17.87 -37.61 11.52
CA GLU A 45 18.22 -38.38 10.30
C GLU A 45 19.72 -38.44 10.00
N GLU A 46 20.56 -37.52 10.51
CA GLU A 46 22.02 -37.57 10.36
C GLU A 46 22.72 -37.06 11.64
N GLU A 47 23.32 -38.01 12.38
CA GLU A 47 24.18 -37.84 13.56
C GLU A 47 23.51 -37.43 14.90
N ASN A 48 23.88 -38.16 15.96
CA ASN A 48 23.47 -37.95 17.36
C ASN A 48 23.74 -36.52 17.83
N VAL A 49 22.82 -35.59 17.59
CA VAL A 49 22.77 -34.33 18.31
C VAL A 49 22.09 -34.64 19.64
N GLU A 50 22.85 -34.65 20.73
CA GLU A 50 22.27 -34.85 22.06
C GLU A 50 21.14 -33.82 22.26
N ALA A 51 19.97 -34.27 22.72
CA ALA A 51 18.79 -33.41 22.90
C ALA A 51 19.08 -32.16 23.76
N GLY A 52 20.14 -32.19 24.57
CA GLY A 52 20.68 -31.07 25.32
C GLY A 52 21.41 -30.02 24.47
N GLU A 53 22.20 -30.41 23.47
CA GLU A 53 22.86 -29.49 22.53
C GLU A 53 21.85 -28.82 21.61
N PHE A 54 20.84 -29.55 21.14
CA PHE A 54 19.76 -28.99 20.34
C PHE A 54 18.88 -28.03 21.16
N ALA A 55 18.60 -28.36 22.42
CA ALA A 55 17.91 -27.45 23.34
C ALA A 55 18.77 -26.20 23.60
N ALA A 56 20.07 -26.34 23.83
CA ALA A 56 20.99 -25.23 24.01
C ALA A 56 21.14 -24.38 22.75
N ALA A 57 21.11 -24.97 21.55
CA ALA A 57 21.11 -24.26 20.28
C ALA A 57 19.80 -23.49 20.07
N LEU A 58 18.64 -24.07 20.41
CA LEU A 58 17.36 -23.35 20.39
C LEU A 58 17.29 -22.24 21.43
N ASP A 59 17.87 -22.43 22.62
CA ASP A 59 17.95 -21.43 23.67
C ASP A 59 18.98 -20.33 23.33
N ALA A 60 20.06 -20.68 22.63
CA ALA A 60 21.00 -19.73 22.03
C ALA A 60 20.38 -18.97 20.84
N VAL A 61 19.45 -19.62 20.12
CA VAL A 61 18.53 -19.02 19.15
C VAL A 61 17.27 -18.53 19.88
N SER A 62 17.40 -18.09 21.14
CA SER A 62 16.50 -17.12 21.76
C SER A 62 16.52 -15.84 20.92
N VAL A 63 15.81 -15.90 19.80
CA VAL A 63 15.27 -14.73 19.11
C VAL A 63 14.14 -14.25 20.02
N ALA A 64 14.52 -13.68 21.17
CA ALA A 64 13.63 -12.89 21.98
C ALA A 64 13.17 -11.77 21.06
N ASP A 65 11.96 -11.93 20.48
CA ASP A 65 11.30 -11.07 19.51
C ASP A 65 12.17 -9.85 19.20
N THR A 66 13.16 -10.03 18.32
CA THR A 66 14.06 -8.94 17.99
C THR A 66 13.20 -7.96 17.25
N HIS A 67 12.65 -6.99 17.98
CA HIS A 67 11.83 -5.88 17.54
C HIS A 67 12.05 -5.68 16.05
N TRP A 68 11.17 -6.22 15.22
CA TRP A 68 11.48 -6.32 13.80
C TRP A 68 11.78 -4.92 13.28
N ARG A 69 12.94 -4.72 12.65
CA ARG A 69 13.41 -3.37 12.27
C ARG A 69 13.46 -3.21 10.77
N LEU A 70 13.24 -1.99 10.35
CA LEU A 70 13.57 -1.53 9.00
C LEU A 70 14.26 -0.18 9.14
N GLY A 71 15.59 -0.16 8.95
CA GLY A 71 16.42 1.03 9.18
C GLY A 71 16.25 1.60 10.60
N ASN A 72 15.87 2.87 10.69
CA ASN A 72 15.69 3.60 11.95
C ASN A 72 14.33 3.35 12.64
N TYR A 73 13.55 2.40 12.14
CA TYR A 73 12.18 2.15 12.57
C TYR A 73 12.05 0.78 13.25
N GLU A 74 11.45 0.80 14.43
CA GLU A 74 10.92 -0.38 15.11
C GLU A 74 9.52 -0.66 14.56
N ILE A 75 9.33 -1.80 13.91
CA ILE A 75 8.02 -2.21 13.41
C ILE A 75 7.16 -2.69 14.58
N LEU A 76 5.94 -2.15 14.68
CA LEU A 76 4.99 -2.52 15.72
C LEU A 76 3.97 -3.53 15.19
N GLU A 77 3.39 -3.24 14.03
CA GLU A 77 2.37 -4.10 13.40
C GLU A 77 2.24 -3.77 11.90
N GLU A 78 1.70 -4.72 11.15
CA GLU A 78 1.25 -4.50 9.78
C GLU A 78 -0.17 -3.91 9.80
N ILE A 79 -0.36 -2.78 9.11
CA ILE A 79 -1.64 -2.07 9.03
C ILE A 79 -2.27 -2.11 7.64
N GLY A 80 -1.55 -2.60 6.64
CA GLY A 80 -2.09 -2.74 5.30
C GLY A 80 -1.14 -3.47 4.36
N ARG A 81 -1.70 -4.21 3.41
CA ARG A 81 -0.96 -4.92 2.38
C ARG A 81 -1.72 -4.86 1.06
N GLY A 82 -1.00 -4.60 -0.02
CA GLY A 82 -1.52 -4.64 -1.37
C GLY A 82 -0.43 -4.98 -2.36
N GLY A 83 -0.76 -5.03 -3.65
CA GLY A 83 0.22 -5.43 -4.66
C GLY A 83 1.41 -4.46 -4.82
N MET A 84 1.31 -3.22 -4.32
CA MET A 84 2.42 -2.25 -4.36
C MET A 84 3.34 -2.30 -3.13
N GLY A 85 2.97 -3.04 -2.08
CA GLY A 85 3.74 -3.02 -0.85
C GLY A 85 2.97 -3.37 0.41
N VAL A 86 3.70 -3.26 1.52
CA VAL A 86 3.16 -3.43 2.87
C VAL A 86 3.36 -2.13 3.64
N ILE A 87 2.36 -1.78 4.42
CA ILE A 87 2.36 -0.61 5.30
C ILE A 87 2.40 -1.13 6.74
N TYR A 88 3.38 -0.64 7.48
CA TYR A 88 3.55 -0.94 8.89
C TYR A 88 3.26 0.30 9.72
N ARG A 89 2.66 0.10 10.89
CA ARG A 89 2.78 1.08 11.96
C ARG A 89 4.11 0.84 12.65
N ALA A 90 4.92 1.88 12.75
CA ALA A 90 6.28 1.79 13.25
C ALA A 90 6.58 2.93 14.21
N ARG A 91 7.60 2.74 15.06
CA ARG A 91 8.15 3.74 15.95
C ARG A 91 9.53 4.17 15.47
N GLN A 92 9.70 5.44 15.19
CA GLN A 92 11.01 6.02 14.88
C GLN A 92 11.85 6.05 16.17
N ARG A 93 13.04 5.45 16.15
CA ARG A 93 13.80 5.13 17.39
C ARG A 93 14.13 6.33 18.26
N HIS A 94 14.73 7.38 17.69
CA HIS A 94 15.24 8.52 18.47
C HIS A 94 14.14 9.46 18.93
N SER A 95 13.19 9.79 18.05
CA SER A 95 12.08 10.70 18.35
C SER A 95 10.92 10.01 19.08
N ARG A 96 10.91 8.67 19.13
CA ARG A 96 9.78 7.82 19.58
C ARG A 96 8.47 8.10 18.82
N ARG A 97 8.52 8.80 17.68
CA ARG A 97 7.35 9.16 16.87
C ARG A 97 6.72 7.90 16.26
N ILE A 98 5.39 7.80 16.34
CA ILE A 98 4.62 6.79 15.59
C ILE A 98 4.45 7.26 14.15
N VAL A 99 4.79 6.40 13.20
CA VAL A 99 4.73 6.64 11.75
C VAL A 99 4.03 5.49 11.04
N ALA A 100 3.52 5.76 9.84
CA ALA A 100 3.25 4.72 8.86
C ALA A 100 4.51 4.55 8.01
N LEU A 101 4.94 3.31 7.81
CA LEU A 101 6.13 2.94 7.06
C LEU A 101 5.72 2.04 5.90
N LYS A 102 5.86 2.53 4.66
CA LYS A 102 5.49 1.77 3.46
C LYS A 102 6.73 1.16 2.84
N ARG A 103 6.81 -0.17 2.85
CA ARG A 103 7.81 -0.96 2.14
C ARG A 103 7.23 -1.38 0.79
N VAL A 104 7.90 -1.04 -0.29
CA VAL A 104 7.44 -1.38 -1.64
C VAL A 104 7.79 -2.84 -1.94
N LEU A 105 6.79 -3.64 -2.31
CA LEU A 105 6.97 -5.05 -2.70
C LEU A 105 6.89 -5.18 -4.23
N GLY A 106 7.57 -6.16 -4.82
CA GLY A 106 7.50 -6.42 -6.27
C GLY A 106 8.39 -5.51 -7.12
N TYR A 107 9.33 -4.79 -6.50
CA TYR A 107 10.37 -4.09 -7.23
C TYR A 107 11.35 -5.11 -7.82
N HIS A 108 11.23 -5.42 -9.11
CA HIS A 108 12.30 -6.11 -9.84
C HIS A 108 13.46 -5.12 -10.01
N ALA A 109 14.57 -5.39 -9.32
CA ALA A 109 15.78 -4.58 -9.28
C ALA A 109 16.46 -4.34 -10.65
N ASP A 110 15.92 -4.91 -11.73
CA ASP A 110 16.53 -4.98 -13.06
C ASP A 110 16.57 -3.67 -13.86
N SER A 111 16.08 -2.56 -13.33
CA SER A 111 16.35 -1.26 -13.96
C SER A 111 16.68 -0.18 -12.92
N ARG A 112 17.96 0.16 -12.76
CA ARG A 112 18.43 1.31 -11.95
C ARG A 112 17.66 2.60 -12.27
N GLY A 113 17.15 2.74 -13.49
CA GLY A 113 16.32 3.87 -13.92
C GLY A 113 14.93 3.94 -13.26
N THR A 114 14.37 2.83 -12.76
CA THR A 114 13.07 2.83 -12.07
C THR A 114 13.20 3.29 -10.62
N LEU A 115 14.31 2.93 -9.95
CA LEU A 115 14.61 3.36 -8.58
C LEU A 115 14.90 4.87 -8.52
N ALA A 116 15.71 5.37 -9.47
CA ALA A 116 16.00 6.80 -9.57
C ALA A 116 14.73 7.64 -9.81
N ARG A 117 13.79 7.12 -10.60
CA ARG A 117 12.49 7.77 -10.82
C ARG A 117 11.61 7.71 -9.58
N PHE A 118 11.53 6.55 -8.92
CA PHE A 118 10.78 6.41 -7.67
C PHE A 118 11.27 7.41 -6.61
N ARG A 119 12.59 7.48 -6.38
CA ARG A 119 13.20 8.45 -5.46
C ARG A 119 12.81 9.88 -5.81
N ARG A 120 12.98 10.29 -7.08
CA ARG A 120 12.65 11.64 -7.53
C ARG A 120 11.18 12.00 -7.28
N GLU A 121 10.26 11.09 -7.54
CA GLU A 121 8.83 11.34 -7.34
C GLU A 121 8.46 11.33 -5.86
N ALA A 122 9.09 10.47 -5.05
CA ALA A 122 8.93 10.46 -3.59
C ALA A 122 9.49 11.73 -2.94
N GLU A 123 10.63 12.23 -3.43
CA GLU A 123 11.21 13.51 -3.02
C GLU A 123 10.31 14.68 -3.41
N ALA A 124 9.76 14.68 -4.63
CA ALA A 124 8.80 15.70 -5.06
C ALA A 124 7.51 15.67 -4.22
N ALA A 125 7.00 14.48 -3.88
CA ALA A 125 5.86 14.36 -2.98
C ALA A 125 6.22 14.80 -1.55
N ALA A 126 7.45 14.54 -1.09
CA ALA A 126 7.94 14.95 0.22
C ALA A 126 8.17 16.46 0.34
N SER A 127 8.36 17.18 -0.78
CA SER A 127 8.49 18.64 -0.77
C SER A 127 7.15 19.37 -0.66
N LEU A 128 6.01 18.68 -0.75
CA LEU A 128 4.69 19.28 -0.57
C LEU A 128 4.44 19.59 0.90
N ASP A 129 4.20 20.86 1.21
CA ASP A 129 3.86 21.33 2.57
C ASP A 129 2.46 21.94 2.59
N HIS A 130 1.48 21.13 2.98
CA HIS A 130 0.08 21.55 3.08
C HIS A 130 -0.64 20.77 4.19
N PRO A 131 -1.50 21.41 5.01
CA PRO A 131 -2.14 20.78 6.17
C PRO A 131 -3.01 19.55 5.83
N ASN A 132 -3.49 19.45 4.60
CA ASN A 132 -4.30 18.34 4.09
C ASN A 132 -3.56 17.43 3.09
N ILE A 133 -2.23 17.48 3.04
CA ILE A 133 -1.38 16.50 2.35
C ILE A 133 -0.65 15.68 3.41
N LEU A 134 -0.61 14.36 3.24
CA LEU A 134 0.06 13.47 4.18
C LEU A 134 1.58 13.70 4.13
N PRO A 135 2.22 14.19 5.22
CA PRO A 135 3.65 14.45 5.18
C PRO A 135 4.46 13.17 5.09
N ILE A 136 5.40 13.14 4.15
CA ILE A 136 6.47 12.12 4.06
C ILE A 136 7.65 12.65 4.85
N TYR A 137 8.16 11.86 5.79
CA TYR A 137 9.28 12.26 6.64
C TYR A 137 10.64 11.80 6.10
N GLU A 138 10.68 10.62 5.48
CA GLU A 138 11.93 10.03 5.01
C GLU A 138 11.66 9.08 3.85
N VAL A 139 12.54 9.08 2.85
CA VAL A 139 12.62 8.08 1.78
C VAL A 139 13.99 7.46 1.86
N ALA A 140 14.04 6.13 1.96
CA ALA A 140 15.27 5.39 2.20
C ALA A 140 15.23 4.00 1.55
N GLU A 141 16.33 3.27 1.65
CA GLU A 141 16.46 1.89 1.17
C GLU A 141 16.87 0.98 2.32
N SER A 142 16.34 -0.24 2.30
CA SER A 142 16.80 -1.29 3.21
C SER A 142 18.20 -1.75 2.83
N GLU A 143 18.83 -2.53 3.70
CA GLU A 143 20.12 -3.18 3.42
C GLU A 143 20.05 -4.11 2.18
N GLU A 144 18.86 -4.63 1.89
CA GLU A 144 18.55 -5.46 0.72
C GLU A 144 18.27 -4.61 -0.55
N GLY A 145 18.42 -3.29 -0.47
CA GLY A 145 18.17 -2.36 -1.59
C GLY A 145 16.68 -2.14 -1.91
N VAL A 146 15.78 -2.53 -1.01
CA VAL A 146 14.33 -2.35 -1.20
C VAL A 146 13.92 -0.95 -0.73
N PRO A 147 13.28 -0.14 -1.58
CA PRO A 147 12.85 1.19 -1.18
C PRO A 147 11.72 1.14 -0.15
N TYR A 148 11.81 2.04 0.83
CA TYR A 148 10.76 2.30 1.79
C TYR A 148 10.69 3.80 2.11
N PHE A 149 9.55 4.23 2.63
CA PHE A 149 9.40 5.60 3.10
C PHE A 149 8.50 5.66 4.33
N SER A 150 8.76 6.64 5.18
CA SER A 150 7.99 6.91 6.38
C SER A 150 7.12 8.15 6.20
N MET A 151 5.93 8.12 6.76
CA MET A 151 4.94 9.20 6.65
C MET A 151 4.15 9.35 7.95
N LYS A 152 3.41 10.45 8.07
CA LYS A 152 2.49 10.65 9.20
C LYS A 152 1.54 9.45 9.32
N PHE A 153 1.41 8.92 10.54
CA PHE A 153 0.38 7.92 10.83
C PHE A 153 -0.98 8.63 10.98
N ALA A 154 -1.97 8.18 10.20
CA ALA A 154 -3.34 8.70 10.19
C ALA A 154 -4.29 7.65 10.77
N PRO A 155 -4.67 7.75 12.06
CA PRO A 155 -5.42 6.69 12.74
C PRO A 155 -6.92 6.66 12.43
N GLY A 156 -7.46 7.68 11.74
CA GLY A 156 -8.90 7.80 11.47
C GLY A 156 -9.40 6.97 10.28
N GLY A 157 -8.55 6.10 9.73
CA GLY A 157 -8.87 5.31 8.54
C GLY A 157 -8.89 6.14 7.25
N SER A 158 -9.42 5.56 6.18
CA SER A 158 -9.59 6.22 4.89
C SER A 158 -11.05 6.61 4.61
N LEU A 159 -11.28 7.52 3.68
CA LEU A 159 -12.65 7.83 3.20
C LEU A 159 -13.34 6.62 2.58
N GLN A 160 -12.61 5.60 2.14
CA GLN A 160 -13.20 4.34 1.71
C GLN A 160 -13.87 3.58 2.86
N GLU A 161 -13.28 3.64 4.05
CA GLU A 161 -13.77 2.94 5.25
C GLU A 161 -14.87 3.74 5.95
N VAL A 162 -14.69 5.06 6.06
CA VAL A 162 -15.65 5.93 6.76
C VAL A 162 -16.79 6.43 5.88
N GLY A 163 -16.63 6.38 4.55
CA GLY A 163 -17.59 6.89 3.57
C GLY A 163 -19.03 6.46 3.81
N PRO A 164 -19.31 5.16 4.07
CA PRO A 164 -20.66 4.69 4.37
C PRO A 164 -21.35 5.39 5.53
N ALA A 165 -20.61 5.81 6.56
CA ALA A 165 -21.15 6.54 7.70
C ALA A 165 -21.41 8.03 7.39
N LEU A 166 -20.81 8.57 6.32
CA LEU A 166 -20.97 9.95 5.89
C LEU A 166 -22.15 10.16 4.92
N HIS A 167 -22.79 9.09 4.43
CA HIS A 167 -23.86 9.18 3.43
C HIS A 167 -25.04 10.06 3.88
N ASP A 168 -25.35 10.03 5.18
CA ASP A 168 -26.45 10.82 5.77
C ASP A 168 -26.04 12.27 6.13
N ASP A 169 -24.77 12.64 5.94
CA ASP A 169 -24.28 14.01 6.14
C ASP A 169 -23.57 14.58 4.87
N PRO A 170 -24.35 14.98 3.86
CA PRO A 170 -23.80 15.61 2.65
C PRO A 170 -23.00 16.88 2.93
N ARG A 171 -23.29 17.59 4.03
CA ARG A 171 -22.55 18.83 4.38
C ARG A 171 -21.15 18.49 4.81
N GLU A 172 -21.00 17.46 5.62
CA GLU A 172 -19.70 16.96 6.05
C GLU A 172 -18.87 16.42 4.89
N VAL A 173 -19.49 15.65 3.99
CA VAL A 173 -18.85 15.18 2.75
C VAL A 173 -18.28 16.36 1.94
N VAL A 174 -19.08 17.40 1.70
CA VAL A 174 -18.63 18.59 0.96
C VAL A 174 -17.53 19.34 1.73
N ARG A 175 -17.63 19.43 3.06
CA ARG A 175 -16.62 20.08 3.91
C ARG A 175 -15.26 19.39 3.77
N LEU A 176 -15.23 18.06 3.86
CA LEU A 176 -14.02 17.25 3.70
C LEU A 176 -13.46 17.38 2.28
N LEU A 177 -14.30 17.20 1.25
CA LEU A 177 -13.85 17.28 -0.14
C LEU A 177 -13.36 18.67 -0.53
N ALA A 178 -13.92 19.74 0.04
CA ALA A 178 -13.41 21.10 -0.17
C ALA A 178 -11.98 21.30 0.37
N LYS A 179 -11.56 20.55 1.39
CA LYS A 179 -10.17 20.56 1.89
C LYS A 179 -9.26 19.74 1.00
N VAL A 180 -9.72 18.56 0.59
CA VAL A 180 -9.02 17.69 -0.37
C VAL A 180 -8.76 18.41 -1.69
N THR A 181 -9.76 19.12 -2.23
CA THR A 181 -9.61 19.86 -3.50
C THR A 181 -8.61 20.99 -3.39
N ARG A 182 -8.54 21.71 -2.26
CA ARG A 182 -7.51 22.73 -1.99
C ARG A 182 -6.11 22.10 -1.92
N ALA A 183 -5.96 20.94 -1.30
CA ALA A 183 -4.71 20.21 -1.24
C ALA A 183 -4.22 19.79 -2.64
N VAL A 184 -5.12 19.21 -3.44
CA VAL A 184 -4.82 18.81 -4.83
C VAL A 184 -4.48 20.03 -5.69
N GLN A 185 -5.22 21.13 -5.54
CA GLN A 185 -4.93 22.39 -6.23
C GLN A 185 -3.57 22.97 -5.83
N TYR A 186 -3.17 22.85 -4.57
CA TYR A 186 -1.83 23.23 -4.11
C TYR A 186 -0.77 22.38 -4.82
N ALA A 187 -0.89 21.05 -4.82
CA ALA A 187 0.04 20.16 -5.53
C ALA A 187 0.13 20.48 -7.03
N HIS A 188 -1.00 20.80 -7.67
CA HIS A 188 -1.02 21.21 -9.09
C HIS A 188 -0.22 22.49 -9.35
N ARG A 189 -0.20 23.45 -8.41
CA ARG A 189 0.60 24.68 -8.53
C ARG A 189 2.09 24.41 -8.40
N GLU A 190 2.46 23.40 -7.61
CA GLU A 190 3.82 22.87 -7.52
C GLU A 190 4.18 21.94 -8.70
N GLY A 191 3.30 21.81 -9.71
CA GLY A 191 3.54 21.00 -10.90
C GLY A 191 3.38 19.50 -10.69
N ILE A 192 2.81 19.07 -9.55
CA ILE A 192 2.65 17.67 -9.17
C ILE A 192 1.19 17.23 -9.41
N LEU A 193 1.01 16.14 -10.15
CA LEU A 193 -0.29 15.49 -10.35
C LEU A 193 -0.39 14.24 -9.47
N HIS A 194 -1.58 13.96 -8.94
CA HIS A 194 -1.77 12.78 -8.09
C HIS A 194 -1.91 11.49 -8.91
N ARG A 195 -2.76 11.47 -9.95
CA ARG A 195 -2.96 10.36 -10.92
C ARG A 195 -3.58 9.07 -10.39
N ASP A 196 -3.85 8.95 -9.10
CA ASP A 196 -4.51 7.79 -8.47
C ASP A 196 -5.42 8.23 -7.32
N LEU A 197 -6.17 9.32 -7.50
CA LEU A 197 -7.12 9.76 -6.49
C LEU A 197 -8.28 8.77 -6.39
N LYS A 198 -8.52 8.28 -5.18
CA LYS A 198 -9.64 7.41 -4.79
C LYS A 198 -9.90 7.56 -3.29
N PRO A 199 -11.07 7.13 -2.76
CA PRO A 199 -11.38 7.30 -1.34
C PRO A 199 -10.34 6.65 -0.41
N GLY A 200 -9.74 5.53 -0.82
CA GLY A 200 -8.68 4.85 -0.06
C GLY A 200 -7.37 5.65 0.07
N ASN A 201 -7.14 6.66 -0.78
CA ASN A 201 -5.96 7.54 -0.75
C ASN A 201 -6.25 8.88 -0.06
N ILE A 202 -7.41 9.01 0.61
CA ILE A 202 -7.74 10.17 1.45
C ILE A 202 -7.91 9.64 2.87
N LEU A 203 -6.88 9.83 3.69
CA LEU A 203 -6.85 9.37 5.08
C LEU A 203 -7.44 10.42 6.01
N LEU A 204 -7.88 10.01 7.19
CA LEU A 204 -8.31 10.90 8.25
C LEU A 204 -7.32 10.86 9.42
N ASP A 205 -6.94 12.03 9.93
CA ASP A 205 -6.16 12.10 11.17
C ASP A 205 -7.03 11.87 12.42
N GLY A 206 -6.41 11.87 13.60
CA GLY A 206 -7.14 11.65 14.87
C GLY A 206 -8.20 12.70 15.21
N ARG A 207 -8.31 13.79 14.43
CA ARG A 207 -9.34 14.83 14.56
C ARG A 207 -10.36 14.78 13.42
N GLY A 208 -10.28 13.76 12.55
CA GLY A 208 -11.14 13.65 11.37
C GLY A 208 -10.77 14.63 10.25
N GLU A 209 -9.56 15.19 10.24
CA GLU A 209 -9.11 16.06 9.16
C GLU A 209 -8.55 15.25 7.99
N PRO A 210 -8.92 15.56 6.73
CA PRO A 210 -8.51 14.78 5.57
C PRO A 210 -7.06 15.04 5.18
N LEU A 211 -6.36 13.99 4.79
CA LEU A 211 -4.97 13.95 4.37
C LEU A 211 -4.86 13.17 3.07
N VAL A 212 -4.47 13.85 1.99
CA VAL A 212 -4.24 13.20 0.68
C VAL A 212 -2.91 12.47 0.71
N SER A 213 -2.90 11.18 0.37
CA SER A 213 -1.73 10.30 0.39
C SER A 213 -1.41 9.70 -0.98
N ASP A 214 -0.25 9.07 -1.14
CA ASP A 214 0.12 8.29 -2.34
C ASP A 214 0.16 9.10 -3.67
N PHE A 215 0.64 10.35 -3.61
CA PHE A 215 0.90 11.16 -4.81
C PHE A 215 1.85 10.48 -5.78
N GLY A 216 1.36 10.07 -6.96
CA GLY A 216 2.18 9.68 -8.11
C GLY A 216 3.03 8.41 -7.97
N LEU A 217 3.25 7.88 -6.76
CA LEU A 217 4.16 6.76 -6.48
C LEU A 217 3.69 5.44 -7.12
N ALA A 218 2.38 5.24 -7.22
CA ALA A 218 1.76 4.01 -7.73
C ALA A 218 2.01 3.77 -9.23
N LYS A 219 1.89 4.81 -10.04
CA LYS A 219 1.96 4.71 -11.52
C LYS A 219 3.35 4.36 -12.05
N TRP A 220 4.40 4.63 -11.29
CA TRP A 220 5.78 4.40 -11.73
C TRP A 220 6.29 3.00 -11.42
N LEU A 221 5.82 2.41 -10.32
CA LEU A 221 6.06 1.01 -9.96
C LEU A 221 5.47 0.03 -10.99
N ASP A 222 4.52 0.50 -11.80
CA ASP A 222 3.77 -0.27 -12.79
C ASP A 222 4.37 -0.19 -14.22
N THR A 223 5.59 0.33 -14.37
CA THR A 223 6.22 0.49 -15.70
C THR A 223 6.64 -0.82 -16.38
N SER A 224 6.49 -1.97 -15.73
CA SER A 224 6.83 -3.30 -16.28
C SER A 224 5.63 -4.13 -16.75
N SER A 225 4.39 -3.70 -16.52
CA SER A 225 3.19 -4.41 -16.98
C SER A 225 2.40 -3.56 -17.97
N ASP A 226 1.87 -4.21 -19.01
CA ASP A 226 0.84 -3.63 -19.87
C ASP A 226 -0.19 -2.90 -19.00
N LEU A 227 -0.30 -1.59 -19.18
CA LEU A 227 -1.22 -0.70 -18.46
C LEU A 227 -2.64 -1.30 -18.39
N THR A 228 -3.01 -2.09 -19.40
CA THR A 228 -4.26 -2.83 -19.58
C THR A 228 -4.48 -3.99 -18.61
N ARG A 229 -3.43 -4.65 -18.09
CA ARG A 229 -3.54 -5.72 -17.07
C ARG A 229 -3.58 -5.13 -15.65
N THR A 230 -2.86 -4.05 -15.40
CA THR A 230 -2.83 -3.42 -14.07
C THR A 230 -4.16 -2.73 -13.73
N LEU A 231 -4.82 -2.14 -14.73
CA LEU A 231 -6.17 -1.57 -14.58
C LEU A 231 -7.22 -2.60 -14.13
N THR A 232 -6.97 -3.89 -14.34
CA THR A 232 -7.87 -5.00 -13.96
C THR A 232 -7.54 -5.57 -12.57
N ILE A 233 -6.31 -5.37 -12.08
CA ILE A 233 -5.81 -6.02 -10.85
C ILE A 233 -5.70 -5.03 -9.67
N PHE A 234 -5.50 -3.72 -9.91
CA PHE A 234 -5.06 -2.77 -8.87
C PHE A 234 -6.03 -1.67 -8.46
N GLY A 235 -7.23 -1.59 -9.03
CA GLY A 235 -8.20 -0.58 -8.60
C GLY A 235 -9.62 -0.82 -9.08
N THR A 236 -10.58 -0.28 -8.33
CA THR A 236 -11.94 -0.08 -8.82
C THR A 236 -11.87 0.99 -9.92
N PRO A 237 -12.15 0.69 -11.20
CA PRO A 237 -11.98 1.61 -12.32
C PRO A 237 -12.87 2.87 -12.26
N GLY A 238 -13.77 2.96 -11.28
CA GLY A 238 -14.76 4.03 -11.13
C GLY A 238 -14.18 5.44 -10.94
N TYR A 239 -12.91 5.58 -10.53
CA TYR A 239 -12.27 6.89 -10.27
C TYR A 239 -11.32 7.34 -11.39
N ILE A 240 -11.08 6.50 -12.39
CA ILE A 240 -10.07 6.75 -13.43
C ILE A 240 -10.66 7.64 -14.51
N ALA A 241 -9.96 8.74 -14.80
CA ALA A 241 -10.35 9.66 -15.87
C ALA A 241 -10.28 8.99 -17.26
N PRO A 242 -11.19 9.32 -18.20
CA PRO A 242 -11.16 8.77 -19.56
C PRO A 242 -9.84 8.98 -20.30
N GLU A 243 -9.22 10.15 -20.15
CA GLU A 243 -7.89 10.42 -20.71
C GLU A 243 -6.79 9.55 -20.09
N GLN A 244 -6.95 9.16 -18.83
CA GLN A 244 -6.01 8.30 -18.11
C GLN A 244 -6.13 6.83 -18.53
N ALA A 245 -7.31 6.39 -18.97
CA ALA A 245 -7.52 5.06 -19.51
C ALA A 245 -7.07 4.90 -20.97
N ARG A 246 -6.99 6.00 -21.74
CA ARG A 246 -6.73 5.98 -23.19
C ARG A 246 -5.30 6.29 -23.61
N GLY A 247 -4.49 6.90 -22.74
CA GLY A 247 -3.24 7.52 -23.15
C GLY A 247 -2.07 7.29 -22.19
N PRO A 248 -0.84 7.60 -22.66
CA PRO A 248 0.37 7.49 -21.83
C PRO A 248 0.31 8.49 -20.67
N ALA A 249 0.81 8.07 -19.50
CA ALA A 249 0.78 8.87 -18.27
C ALA A 249 1.44 10.26 -18.41
N ALA A 250 2.39 10.42 -19.32
CA ALA A 250 3.08 11.68 -19.62
C ALA A 250 2.17 12.77 -20.22
N SER A 251 0.99 12.39 -20.76
CA SER A 251 0.03 13.32 -21.37
C SER A 251 -1.07 13.80 -20.42
N LEU A 252 -1.06 13.33 -19.17
CA LEU A 252 -2.09 13.66 -18.19
C LEU A 252 -1.99 15.12 -17.76
N LYS A 253 -3.17 15.71 -17.55
CA LYS A 253 -3.34 17.09 -17.10
C LYS A 253 -4.04 17.13 -15.74
N PRO A 254 -4.02 18.28 -15.05
CA PRO A 254 -4.82 18.52 -13.84
C PRO A 254 -6.29 18.10 -13.95
N SER A 255 -6.87 18.11 -15.16
CA SER A 255 -8.24 17.63 -15.43
C SER A 255 -8.50 16.19 -14.99
N SER A 256 -7.47 15.34 -15.03
CA SER A 256 -7.57 13.93 -14.65
C SER A 256 -7.87 13.79 -13.15
N ASP A 257 -7.14 14.54 -12.31
CA ASP A 257 -7.37 14.57 -10.86
C ASP A 257 -8.72 15.22 -10.52
N ILE A 258 -9.13 16.26 -11.28
CA ILE A 258 -10.45 16.89 -11.13
C ILE A 258 -11.58 15.89 -11.39
N TYR A 259 -11.44 15.06 -12.43
CA TYR A 259 -12.40 13.98 -12.69
C TYR A 259 -12.48 13.03 -11.51
N SER A 260 -11.34 12.57 -10.97
CA SER A 260 -11.30 11.66 -9.84
C SER A 260 -11.93 12.27 -8.58
N LEU A 261 -11.70 13.56 -8.31
CA LEU A 261 -12.37 14.29 -7.22
C LEU A 261 -13.90 14.31 -7.39
N GLY A 262 -14.38 14.53 -8.62
CA GLY A 262 -15.81 14.46 -8.94
C GLY A 262 -16.38 13.05 -8.74
N ALA A 263 -15.64 12.01 -9.12
CA ALA A 263 -16.03 10.63 -8.92
C ALA A 263 -16.08 10.24 -7.43
N ILE A 264 -15.15 10.73 -6.62
CA ILE A 264 -15.14 10.55 -5.16
C ILE A 264 -16.33 11.26 -4.52
N LEU A 265 -16.61 12.51 -4.90
CA LEU A 265 -17.76 13.24 -4.39
C LEU A 265 -19.07 12.54 -4.76
N PHE A 266 -19.18 12.04 -6.00
CA PHE A 266 -20.32 11.25 -6.42
C PHE A 266 -20.47 9.98 -5.56
N ASP A 267 -19.38 9.24 -5.34
CA ASP A 267 -19.38 8.02 -4.54
C ASP A 267 -19.88 8.26 -3.12
N LEU A 268 -19.32 9.26 -2.43
CA LEU A 268 -19.70 9.59 -1.06
C LEU A 268 -21.14 10.09 -0.90
N LEU A 269 -21.74 10.65 -1.97
CA LEU A 269 -23.13 11.13 -1.94
C LEU A 269 -24.13 10.08 -2.43
N ALA A 270 -23.73 9.23 -3.38
CA ALA A 270 -24.61 8.24 -4.01
C ALA A 270 -24.44 6.82 -3.41
N GLY A 271 -23.44 6.63 -2.54
CA GLY A 271 -23.05 5.34 -1.97
C GLY A 271 -22.46 4.35 -2.96
N ARG A 272 -22.08 4.81 -4.15
CA ARG A 272 -21.43 4.00 -5.20
C ARG A 272 -20.67 4.88 -6.20
N PRO A 273 -19.57 4.38 -6.80
CA PRO A 273 -18.87 5.13 -7.82
C PRO A 273 -19.74 5.37 -9.07
N PRO A 274 -19.42 6.41 -9.87
CA PRO A 274 -20.21 6.79 -11.03
C PRO A 274 -20.30 5.69 -12.09
N PHE A 275 -19.26 4.84 -12.19
CA PHE A 275 -19.21 3.70 -13.10
C PHE A 275 -18.81 2.43 -12.34
N LEU A 276 -19.55 1.35 -12.57
CA LEU A 276 -19.38 0.02 -11.95
C LEU A 276 -19.20 -1.06 -13.01
N GLY A 277 -18.54 -2.17 -12.63
CA GLY A 277 -18.50 -3.43 -13.38
C GLY A 277 -17.32 -3.63 -14.34
N GLU A 278 -17.24 -4.83 -14.92
CA GLU A 278 -16.19 -5.31 -15.85
C GLU A 278 -16.09 -4.45 -17.13
N HIS A 279 -17.10 -3.62 -17.40
CA HIS A 279 -17.16 -2.69 -18.51
C HIS A 279 -16.96 -1.22 -18.11
N ALA A 280 -16.67 -0.89 -16.84
CA ALA A 280 -16.46 0.48 -16.41
C ALA A 280 -15.39 1.18 -17.26
N LEU A 281 -14.28 0.50 -17.53
CA LEU A 281 -13.24 0.99 -18.45
C LEU A 281 -13.77 1.15 -19.88
N ALA A 282 -14.56 0.20 -20.39
CA ALA A 282 -15.17 0.31 -21.72
C ALA A 282 -16.15 1.49 -21.80
N VAL A 283 -16.94 1.75 -20.76
CA VAL A 283 -17.87 2.90 -20.68
C VAL A 283 -17.10 4.23 -20.62
N ILE A 284 -16.05 4.28 -19.80
CA ILE A 284 -15.14 5.42 -19.68
C ILE A 284 -14.44 5.69 -21.03
N ILE A 285 -13.94 4.65 -21.71
CA ILE A 285 -13.22 4.72 -22.98
C ILE A 285 -14.17 4.96 -24.18
N ARG A 286 -15.48 4.70 -24.09
CA ARG A 286 -16.42 4.89 -25.21
C ARG A 286 -17.10 6.26 -25.25
N ARG A 287 -16.93 7.11 -24.22
CA ARG A 287 -17.53 8.46 -24.21
C ARG A 287 -16.83 9.42 -25.17
N PRO A 288 -17.51 9.97 -26.20
CA PRO A 288 -16.95 11.05 -27.00
C PRO A 288 -16.68 12.27 -26.11
N ARG A 289 -15.63 13.05 -26.45
CA ARG A 289 -15.42 14.37 -25.84
C ARG A 289 -16.75 15.12 -25.90
N ILE A 290 -17.28 15.56 -24.76
CA ILE A 290 -18.41 16.49 -24.75
C ILE A 290 -17.98 17.66 -25.64
N PRO A 291 -18.65 17.93 -26.77
CA PRO A 291 -18.29 19.06 -27.59
C PRO A 291 -18.36 20.29 -26.69
N ARG A 292 -17.33 21.16 -26.73
CA ARG A 292 -17.44 22.47 -26.12
C ARG A 292 -18.64 23.14 -26.79
N GLN A 293 -19.79 23.17 -26.13
CA GLN A 293 -20.85 24.09 -26.52
C GLN A 293 -20.28 25.47 -26.27
N SER A 294 -19.76 26.07 -27.34
CA SER A 294 -19.59 27.49 -27.45
C SER A 294 -20.96 28.11 -27.15
N TYR A 295 -21.14 28.61 -25.93
CA TYR A 295 -22.15 29.62 -25.67
C TYR A 295 -21.73 30.83 -26.50
N VAL A 296 -22.27 30.89 -27.73
CA VAL A 296 -22.33 32.12 -28.50
C VAL A 296 -23.37 32.99 -27.79
N ARG A 297 -22.99 34.25 -27.58
CA ARG A 297 -23.73 35.31 -26.87
C ARG A 297 -25.19 35.43 -27.27
#